data_AF-A0A1M5NKU7-F1
#
_entry.id   AF-A0A1M5NKU7-F1
#
_cell.length_a   1.000
_cell.length_b   1.000
_cell.length_c   1.000
_cell.angle_alpha   90.00
_cell.angle_beta   90.00
_cell.angle_gamma   90.00
#
_symmetry.space_group_name_H-M   'P 1'
#
loop_
_entity.id
_entity.type
_entity.pdbx_description
1 polymer ?
#
loop_
_entity_poly.entity_id
_entity_poly.type
_entity_poly.pdbx_seq_one_letter_code
_entity_poly.pdbx_strand_id
1 'polypeptide(L)'
;MLEPHEWKIMKEISIVSKNSYDVEIVIGVVYYQREITPIYKLGEDPEPNNIIRLINYPRQELFPHDRSDELILNAIKNKYPKSTVRNYEIFFTADKEKFEHLMKRPAEKAIIEIRPDFSQVEYSSLVGKEFRLFRKDINIYREFTRESVQYQFFSTTCNFTKHEEIIDELEKIEFL
;
A
#
# COMPACT_ATOMS: atom_id res chain seq x y z
N MET A 1 -21.87 -13.82 -2.57
CA MET A 1 -20.51 -14.11 -2.08
C MET A 1 -19.66 -14.32 -3.31
N LEU A 2 -18.47 -13.75 -3.35
CA LEU A 2 -17.56 -13.88 -4.49
C LEU A 2 -16.94 -15.28 -4.52
N GLU A 3 -16.49 -15.70 -5.70
CA GLU A 3 -15.76 -16.96 -5.83
C GLU A 3 -14.39 -16.85 -5.14
N PRO A 4 -13.83 -17.94 -4.57
CA PRO A 4 -12.59 -17.87 -3.79
C PRO A 4 -11.38 -17.25 -4.51
N HIS A 5 -11.32 -17.39 -5.83
CA HIS A 5 -10.25 -16.80 -6.67
C HIS A 5 -10.41 -15.29 -6.87
N GLU A 6 -11.59 -14.74 -6.59
CA GLU A 6 -11.87 -13.29 -6.63
C GLU A 6 -11.62 -12.61 -5.28
N TRP A 7 -11.31 -13.38 -4.24
CA TRP A 7 -11.06 -12.83 -2.92
C TRP A 7 -9.73 -12.08 -2.90
N LYS A 8 -9.80 -10.85 -2.37
CA LYS A 8 -8.66 -9.95 -2.32
C LYS A 8 -8.57 -9.28 -0.95
N ILE A 9 -7.37 -8.84 -0.63
CA ILE A 9 -7.10 -7.95 0.50
C ILE A 9 -6.85 -6.57 -0.07
N MET A 10 -7.71 -5.63 0.30
CA MET A 10 -7.55 -4.22 -0.01
C MET A 10 -6.70 -3.57 1.06
N LYS A 11 -5.74 -2.76 0.63
CA LYS A 11 -4.94 -1.89 1.50
C LYS A 11 -5.21 -0.44 1.18
N GLU A 12 -5.48 0.30 2.23
CA GLU A 12 -5.76 1.73 2.23
C GLU A 12 -4.64 2.43 2.98
N ILE A 13 -3.84 3.25 2.28
CA ILE A 13 -2.84 4.09 2.91
C ILE A 13 -3.39 5.50 3.03
N SER A 14 -3.71 5.91 4.25
CA SER A 14 -4.09 7.29 4.56
C SER A 14 -2.83 8.16 4.60
N ILE A 15 -2.74 9.15 3.71
CA ILE A 15 -1.66 10.13 3.68
C ILE A 15 -1.98 11.21 4.70
N VAL A 16 -1.16 11.31 5.73
CA VAL A 16 -1.36 12.27 6.84
C VAL A 16 -0.33 13.40 6.74
N SER A 17 -0.84 14.63 6.72
CA SER A 17 -0.04 15.86 6.74
C SER A 17 -0.55 16.79 7.82
N LYS A 18 0.25 17.82 8.13
CA LYS A 18 -0.15 18.91 9.02
C LYS A 18 -0.74 20.05 8.20
N ASN A 19 -1.87 20.57 8.64
CA ASN A 19 -2.47 21.75 8.03
C ASN A 19 -1.79 23.05 8.49
N SER A 20 -2.30 24.20 8.03
CA SER A 20 -1.80 25.53 8.43
C SER A 20 -1.84 25.83 9.93
N TYR A 21 -2.58 25.04 10.72
CA TYR A 21 -2.72 25.15 12.18
C TYR A 21 -1.94 24.05 12.92
N ASP A 22 -1.02 23.36 12.25
CA ASP A 22 -0.22 22.23 12.78
C ASP A 22 -1.04 21.00 13.21
N VAL A 23 -2.31 20.92 12.80
CA VAL A 23 -3.20 19.78 13.09
C VAL A 23 -3.03 18.72 12.02
N GLU A 24 -2.88 17.47 12.45
CA GLU A 24 -2.82 16.31 11.57
C GLU A 24 -4.16 16.07 10.89
N ILE A 25 -4.12 16.02 9.56
CA ILE A 25 -5.28 15.74 8.72
C ILE A 25 -4.91 14.70 7.65
N VAL A 26 -5.90 13.89 7.27
CA VAL A 26 -5.78 13.02 6.10
C VAL A 26 -5.98 13.87 4.85
N ILE A 27 -4.93 14.01 4.05
CA ILE A 27 -4.95 14.82 2.82
C ILE A 27 -5.30 14.01 1.58
N GLY A 28 -5.19 12.69 1.65
CA GLY A 28 -5.55 11.78 0.57
C GLY A 28 -5.34 10.33 0.95
N VAL A 29 -5.78 9.43 0.09
CA VAL A 29 -5.74 7.99 0.32
C VAL A 29 -5.26 7.28 -0.93
N VAL A 30 -4.36 6.32 -0.77
CA VAL A 30 -3.90 5.42 -1.84
C VAL A 30 -4.48 4.04 -1.59
N TYR A 31 -5.05 3.42 -2.62
CA TYR A 31 -5.57 2.06 -2.55
C TYR A 31 -4.74 1.12 -3.42
N TYR A 32 -4.53 -0.09 -2.93
CA TYR A 32 -4.03 -1.19 -3.73
C TYR A 32 -4.57 -2.51 -3.20
N GLN A 33 -4.64 -3.51 -4.08
CA GLN A 33 -5.15 -4.82 -3.75
C GLN A 33 -4.12 -5.92 -3.97
N ARG A 34 -4.25 -6.95 -3.15
CA ARG A 34 -3.41 -8.14 -3.11
C ARG A 34 -4.30 -9.37 -3.22
N GLU A 35 -3.90 -10.32 -4.05
CA GLU A 35 -4.54 -11.64 -4.09
C GLU A 35 -4.25 -12.42 -2.80
N ILE A 36 -5.24 -13.20 -2.36
CA ILE A 36 -5.06 -14.11 -1.23
C ILE A 36 -4.36 -15.36 -1.73
N THR A 37 -3.22 -15.68 -1.13
CA THR A 37 -2.43 -16.87 -1.47
C THR A 37 -2.12 -17.67 -0.20
N PRO A 38 -1.67 -18.94 -0.30
CA PRO A 38 -1.31 -19.73 0.87
C PRO A 38 -0.27 -19.06 1.78
N ILE A 39 0.60 -18.23 1.21
CA ILE A 39 1.66 -17.48 1.91
C ILE A 39 1.26 -16.03 2.23
N TYR A 40 0.15 -15.54 1.69
CA TYR A 40 -0.35 -14.18 1.89
C TYR A 40 -1.85 -14.23 2.19
N LYS A 41 -2.17 -14.50 3.46
CA LYS A 41 -3.53 -14.69 3.98
C LYS A 41 -3.62 -14.19 5.41
N LEU A 42 -4.83 -14.06 5.93
CA LEU A 42 -5.03 -13.74 7.35
C LEU A 42 -4.27 -14.75 8.25
N GLY A 43 -3.66 -14.22 9.30
CA GLY A 43 -3.11 -15.01 10.40
C GLY A 43 -4.20 -15.68 11.22
N GLU A 44 -3.80 -16.66 12.03
CA GLU A 44 -4.71 -17.30 12.99
C GLU A 44 -5.06 -16.32 14.11
N ASP A 45 -6.33 -16.24 14.45
CA ASP A 45 -6.82 -15.42 15.56
C ASP A 45 -6.59 -16.17 16.89
N PRO A 46 -5.69 -15.70 17.76
CA PRO A 46 -5.39 -16.37 19.03
C PRO A 46 -6.52 -16.22 20.06
N GLU A 47 -7.51 -15.32 19.84
CA GLU A 47 -8.59 -15.07 20.80
C GLU A 47 -9.98 -15.56 20.33
N PRO A 48 -10.62 -16.49 21.05
CA PRO A 48 -11.95 -17.01 20.70
C PRO A 48 -13.11 -16.19 21.29
N ASN A 49 -12.90 -14.96 21.77
CA ASN A 49 -13.98 -14.20 22.41
C ASN A 49 -15.01 -13.73 21.37
N ASN A 50 -16.11 -14.47 21.28
CA ASN A 50 -17.19 -14.30 20.29
C ASN A 50 -17.77 -12.88 20.22
N ILE A 51 -17.82 -12.15 21.35
CA ILE A 51 -18.35 -10.78 21.37
C ILE A 51 -17.37 -9.80 20.72
N ILE A 52 -16.08 -9.92 21.02
CA ILE A 52 -15.04 -9.07 20.40
C ILE A 52 -14.94 -9.39 18.90
N ARG A 53 -15.12 -10.66 18.52
CA ARG A 53 -15.20 -11.06 17.12
C ARG A 53 -16.37 -10.39 16.38
N LEU A 54 -17.55 -10.30 16.98
CA LEU A 54 -18.69 -9.64 16.34
C LEU A 54 -18.48 -8.14 16.09
N ILE A 55 -17.62 -7.48 16.87
CA ILE A 55 -17.42 -6.02 16.80
C ILE A 55 -16.21 -5.65 15.95
N ASN A 56 -15.09 -6.36 16.12
CA ASN A 56 -13.78 -5.94 15.62
C ASN A 56 -13.10 -6.96 14.70
N TYR A 57 -13.84 -7.95 14.19
CA TYR A 57 -13.28 -8.95 13.28
C TYR A 57 -13.45 -8.53 11.80
N PRO A 58 -12.43 -8.78 10.95
CA PRO A 58 -11.06 -9.19 11.30
C PRO A 58 -10.26 -8.04 11.94
N ARG A 59 -9.46 -8.36 12.96
CA ARG A 59 -8.54 -7.39 13.56
C ARG A 59 -7.45 -7.02 12.56
N GLN A 60 -7.03 -5.76 12.55
CA GLN A 60 -5.99 -5.27 11.63
C GLN A 60 -4.67 -6.02 11.76
N GLU A 61 -4.34 -6.48 12.96
CA GLU A 61 -3.14 -7.27 13.27
C GLU A 61 -3.12 -8.65 12.60
N LEU A 62 -4.28 -9.19 12.22
CA LEU A 62 -4.38 -10.49 11.56
C LEU A 62 -4.12 -10.38 10.05
N PHE A 63 -4.13 -9.18 9.48
CA PHE A 63 -3.90 -9.02 8.05
C PHE A 63 -2.45 -9.31 7.68
N PRO A 64 -2.20 -9.98 6.56
CA PRO A 64 -0.86 -10.20 6.08
C PRO A 64 -0.19 -8.86 5.77
N HIS A 65 1.07 -8.77 6.13
CA HIS A 65 1.93 -7.66 5.83
C HIS A 65 3.31 -8.21 5.51
N ASP A 66 3.73 -8.02 4.26
CA ASP A 66 5.03 -8.46 3.80
C ASP A 66 5.94 -7.29 3.46
N ARG A 67 7.12 -7.63 2.94
CA ARG A 67 8.13 -6.67 2.56
C ARG A 67 7.68 -5.71 1.45
N SER A 68 6.89 -6.17 0.49
CA SER A 68 6.41 -5.31 -0.60
C SER A 68 5.46 -4.25 -0.04
N ASP A 69 4.57 -4.65 0.87
CA ASP A 69 3.66 -3.73 1.56
C ASP A 69 4.43 -2.70 2.40
N GLU A 70 5.46 -3.15 3.10
CA GLU A 70 6.34 -2.30 3.90
C GLU A 70 7.06 -1.26 3.02
N LEU A 71 7.58 -1.67 1.86
CA LEU A 71 8.25 -0.77 0.92
C LEU A 71 7.29 0.29 0.37
N ILE A 72 6.06 -0.08 0.02
CA ILE A 72 5.04 0.87 -0.45
C ILE A 72 4.72 1.89 0.65
N LEU A 73 4.49 1.41 1.88
CA LEU A 73 4.20 2.30 3.01
C LEU A 73 5.39 3.22 3.32
N ASN A 74 6.61 2.69 3.28
CA ASN A 74 7.83 3.46 3.52
C ASN A 74 8.07 4.53 2.44
N ALA A 75 7.81 4.24 1.17
CA ALA A 75 7.90 5.23 0.10
C ALA A 75 7.01 6.45 0.37
N ILE A 76 5.81 6.22 0.89
CA ILE A 76 4.89 7.30 1.29
C ILE A 76 5.34 7.98 2.58
N LYS A 77 5.75 7.20 3.60
CA LYS A 77 6.20 7.72 4.90
C LYS A 77 7.47 8.55 4.83
N ASN A 78 8.35 8.29 3.86
CA ASN A 78 9.54 9.12 3.62
C ASN A 78 9.18 10.59 3.38
N LYS A 79 7.99 10.85 2.81
CA LYS A 79 7.44 12.20 2.62
C LYS A 79 6.41 12.58 3.69
N TYR A 80 5.58 11.63 4.12
CA TYR A 80 4.49 11.83 5.07
C TYR A 80 4.59 10.83 6.24
N PRO A 81 5.46 11.08 7.24
CA PRO A 81 5.86 10.08 8.24
C PRO A 81 4.72 9.49 9.08
N LYS A 82 3.63 10.23 9.23
CA LYS A 82 2.46 9.85 10.03
C LYS A 82 1.41 9.06 9.25
N SER A 83 1.68 8.75 7.98
CA SER A 83 0.77 7.96 7.15
C SER A 83 0.57 6.57 7.73
N THR A 84 -0.65 6.05 7.64
CA THR A 84 -1.05 4.77 8.23
C THR A 84 -1.70 3.87 7.20
N VAL A 85 -1.58 2.55 7.39
CA VAL A 85 -2.26 1.56 6.56
C VAL A 85 -3.44 0.97 7.30
N ARG A 86 -4.54 0.76 6.58
CA ARG A 86 -5.70 0.00 7.01
C ARG A 86 -6.03 -1.04 5.94
N ASN A 87 -6.44 -2.22 6.38
CA ASN A 87 -6.70 -3.37 5.54
C ASN A 87 -8.18 -3.73 5.59
N TYR A 88 -8.70 -4.24 4.47
CA TYR A 88 -10.06 -4.72 4.33
C TYR A 88 -10.09 -6.00 3.50
N GLU A 89 -11.05 -6.86 3.81
CA GLU A 89 -11.33 -8.04 3.00
C GLU A 89 -12.35 -7.70 1.93
N ILE A 90 -12.19 -8.29 0.74
CA ILE A 90 -13.17 -8.22 -0.34
C ILE A 90 -13.64 -9.65 -0.60
N PHE A 91 -14.75 -10.04 0.03
CA PHE A 91 -15.36 -11.39 -0.11
C PHE A 91 -16.77 -11.34 -0.67
N PHE A 92 -17.45 -10.20 -0.55
CA PHE A 92 -18.80 -10.00 -1.04
C PHE A 92 -18.82 -8.98 -2.16
N THR A 93 -19.80 -9.11 -3.05
CA THR A 93 -20.05 -8.13 -4.12
C THR A 93 -20.26 -6.73 -3.55
N ALA A 94 -20.91 -6.62 -2.38
CA ALA A 94 -21.09 -5.35 -1.68
C ALA A 94 -19.77 -4.69 -1.28
N ASP A 95 -18.74 -5.47 -0.92
CA ASP A 95 -17.41 -4.92 -0.60
C ASP A 95 -16.77 -4.32 -1.85
N LYS A 96 -16.88 -5.03 -2.98
CA LYS A 96 -16.39 -4.55 -4.28
C LYS A 96 -17.10 -3.26 -4.69
N GLU A 97 -18.43 -3.24 -4.63
CA GLU A 97 -19.25 -2.05 -4.92
C GLU A 97 -18.85 -0.86 -4.04
N LYS A 98 -18.62 -1.09 -2.74
CA LYS A 98 -18.14 -0.05 -1.82
C LYS A 98 -16.83 0.57 -2.31
N PHE A 99 -15.83 -0.24 -2.68
CA PHE A 99 -14.55 0.29 -3.16
C PHE A 99 -14.67 0.96 -4.54
N GLU A 100 -15.49 0.42 -5.44
CA GLU A 100 -15.80 1.07 -6.72
C GLU A 100 -16.42 2.46 -6.51
N HIS A 101 -17.26 2.63 -5.48
CA HIS A 101 -17.77 3.96 -5.11
C HIS A 101 -16.70 4.89 -4.55
N LEU A 102 -15.77 4.38 -3.73
CA LEU A 102 -14.64 5.17 -3.22
C LEU A 102 -13.72 5.64 -4.36
N MET A 103 -13.51 4.80 -5.38
CA MET A 103 -12.68 5.09 -6.53
C MET A 103 -13.31 6.10 -7.52
N LYS A 104 -14.60 6.44 -7.38
CA LYS A 104 -15.26 7.51 -8.16
C LYS A 104 -14.92 8.92 -7.66
N ARG A 105 -14.25 9.03 -6.51
CA ARG A 105 -13.84 10.33 -5.94
C ARG A 105 -12.78 11.00 -6.80
N PRO A 106 -12.65 12.35 -6.74
CA PRO A 106 -11.55 13.04 -7.37
C PRO A 106 -10.20 12.46 -6.94
N ALA A 107 -9.37 12.14 -7.93
CA ALA A 107 -8.05 11.56 -7.72
C ALA A 107 -6.97 12.41 -8.41
N GLU A 108 -5.83 12.54 -7.74
CA GLU A 108 -4.62 13.14 -8.28
C GLU A 108 -3.63 12.03 -8.65
N LYS A 109 -2.94 12.18 -9.79
CA LYS A 109 -1.90 11.24 -10.20
C LYS A 109 -0.64 11.46 -9.38
N ALA A 110 -0.02 10.35 -8.97
CA ALA A 110 1.26 10.32 -8.30
C ALA A 110 2.10 9.14 -8.81
N ILE A 111 3.38 9.15 -8.47
CA ILE A 111 4.32 8.08 -8.85
C ILE A 111 4.90 7.48 -7.57
N ILE A 112 4.92 6.16 -7.50
CA ILE A 112 5.75 5.41 -6.54
C ILE A 112 6.95 4.84 -7.31
N GLU A 113 8.15 5.09 -6.79
CA GLU A 113 9.40 4.52 -7.28
C GLU A 113 10.11 3.75 -6.17
N ILE A 114 10.48 2.49 -6.43
CA ILE A 114 11.29 1.67 -5.53
C ILE A 114 12.53 1.23 -6.31
N ARG A 115 13.70 1.61 -5.79
CA ARG A 115 14.98 1.39 -6.46
C ARG A 115 15.97 0.62 -5.58
N PRO A 116 16.95 -0.08 -6.16
CA PRO A 116 17.98 -0.75 -5.37
C PRO A 116 18.80 0.25 -4.54
N ASP A 117 19.17 -0.13 -3.32
CA ASP A 117 20.10 0.62 -2.49
C ASP A 117 21.56 0.29 -2.86
N PHE A 118 22.28 1.27 -3.40
CA PHE A 118 23.68 1.11 -3.79
C PHE A 118 24.67 1.51 -2.69
N SER A 119 24.19 1.89 -1.49
CA SER A 119 25.04 2.44 -0.41
C SER A 119 26.20 1.53 0.03
N GLN A 120 26.03 0.21 -0.08
CA GLN A 120 27.03 -0.80 0.32
C GLN A 120 27.65 -1.55 -0.87
N VAL A 121 27.51 -1.03 -2.10
CA VAL A 121 27.99 -1.68 -3.31
C VAL A 121 29.21 -0.95 -3.87
N GLU A 122 30.23 -1.68 -4.28
CA GLU A 122 31.40 -1.08 -4.93
C GLU A 122 31.01 -0.48 -6.28
N TYR A 123 31.21 0.83 -6.44
CA TYR A 123 30.83 1.56 -7.67
C TYR A 123 31.47 1.01 -8.95
N SER A 124 32.70 0.49 -8.87
CA SER A 124 33.39 -0.18 -9.98
C SER A 124 32.57 -1.37 -10.52
N SER A 125 31.86 -2.07 -9.65
CA SER A 125 31.03 -3.22 -10.01
C SER A 125 29.71 -2.82 -10.70
N LEU A 126 29.35 -1.54 -10.69
CA LEU A 126 28.10 -1.00 -11.25
C LEU A 126 28.27 -0.44 -12.67
N VAL A 127 29.50 -0.21 -13.11
CA VAL A 127 29.78 0.45 -14.40
C VAL A 127 29.22 -0.37 -15.55
N GLY A 128 28.38 0.26 -16.39
CA GLY A 128 27.78 -0.36 -17.56
C GLY A 128 26.65 -1.35 -17.27
N LYS A 129 26.22 -1.47 -16.01
CA LYS A 129 25.08 -2.33 -15.64
C LYS A 129 23.78 -1.55 -15.66
N GLU A 130 22.74 -2.19 -16.18
CA GLU A 130 21.37 -1.73 -16.06
C GLU A 130 20.71 -2.42 -14.87
N PHE A 131 19.87 -1.69 -14.14
CA PHE A 131 19.13 -2.21 -12.99
C PHE A 131 17.66 -1.95 -13.20
N ARG A 132 16.85 -2.98 -12.97
CA ARG A 132 15.40 -2.80 -12.92
C ARG A 132 15.05 -1.98 -11.70
N LEU A 133 14.08 -1.10 -11.87
CA LEU A 133 13.42 -0.38 -10.79
C LEU A 133 11.92 -0.59 -10.92
N PHE A 134 11.23 -0.56 -9.80
CA PHE A 134 9.78 -0.56 -9.80
C PHE A 134 9.31 0.89 -9.88
N ARG A 135 8.49 1.21 -10.87
CA ARG A 135 7.87 2.52 -11.01
C ARG A 135 6.43 2.35 -11.45
N LYS A 136 5.50 2.89 -10.66
CA LYS A 136 4.07 2.79 -10.91
C LYS A 136 3.39 4.14 -10.77
N ASP A 137 2.52 4.44 -11.74
CA ASP A 137 1.56 5.52 -11.61
C ASP A 137 0.44 5.05 -10.69
N ILE A 138 0.12 5.86 -9.68
CA ILE A 138 -0.90 5.57 -8.68
C ILE A 138 -1.89 6.75 -8.59
N ASN A 139 -3.05 6.48 -8.01
CA ASN A 139 -4.05 7.49 -7.72
C ASN A 139 -4.03 7.84 -6.23
N ILE A 140 -4.09 9.14 -5.92
CA ILE A 140 -4.36 9.65 -4.58
C ILE A 140 -5.78 10.18 -4.57
N TYR A 141 -6.68 9.45 -3.92
CA TYR A 141 -8.08 9.82 -3.77
C TYR A 141 -8.27 10.83 -2.66
N ARG A 142 -9.01 11.90 -2.94
CA ARG A 142 -9.27 12.96 -1.98
C ARG A 142 -10.60 12.69 -1.28
N GLU A 143 -10.59 12.74 0.05
CA GLU A 143 -11.85 12.64 0.79
C GLU A 143 -12.54 14.00 0.84
N PHE A 144 -11.95 15.06 1.41
CA PHE A 144 -12.66 16.35 1.56
C PHE A 144 -11.74 17.60 1.67
N THR A 145 -10.43 17.44 1.50
CA THR A 145 -9.45 18.50 1.79
C THR A 145 -9.10 19.33 0.56
N ARG A 146 -9.02 20.66 0.72
CA ARG A 146 -8.52 21.59 -0.31
C ARG A 146 -7.01 21.59 -0.46
N GLU A 147 -6.29 21.00 0.50
CA GLU A 147 -4.83 20.92 0.44
C GLU A 147 -4.39 20.15 -0.81
N SER A 148 -3.40 20.72 -1.49
CA SER A 148 -2.90 20.21 -2.76
C SER A 148 -2.05 18.97 -2.53
N VAL A 149 -2.50 17.84 -3.07
CA VAL A 149 -1.70 16.62 -3.21
C VAL A 149 -1.26 16.42 -4.67
N GLN A 150 -1.10 17.52 -5.41
CA GLN A 150 -0.75 17.46 -6.82
C GLN A 150 0.69 16.97 -7.03
N TYR A 151 0.89 16.19 -8.09
CA TYR A 151 2.20 15.74 -8.59
C TYR A 151 3.12 15.15 -7.52
N GLN A 152 2.61 14.23 -6.70
CA GLN A 152 3.45 13.57 -5.70
C GLN A 152 4.37 12.54 -6.35
N PHE A 153 5.62 12.54 -5.89
CA PHE A 153 6.60 11.50 -6.16
C PHE A 153 7.01 10.90 -4.81
N PHE A 154 6.77 9.60 -4.66
CA PHE A 154 7.12 8.81 -3.49
C PHE A 154 8.27 7.88 -3.87
N SER A 155 9.30 7.84 -3.03
CA SER A 155 10.42 6.96 -3.30
C SER A 155 10.99 6.32 -2.05
N THR A 156 11.46 5.09 -2.22
CA THR A 156 12.27 4.38 -1.22
C THR A 156 13.28 3.48 -1.90
N THR A 157 14.18 2.91 -1.10
CA THR A 157 15.15 1.94 -1.57
C THR A 157 14.85 0.52 -1.09
N CYS A 158 15.29 -0.48 -1.85
CA CYS A 158 15.21 -1.88 -1.50
C CYS A 158 16.61 -2.54 -1.49
N ASN A 159 16.72 -3.74 -0.94
CA ASN A 159 18.03 -4.42 -0.86
C ASN A 159 18.54 -4.77 -2.26
N PHE A 160 19.77 -4.35 -2.57
CA PHE A 160 20.40 -4.57 -3.87
C PHE A 160 20.50 -6.05 -4.26
N THR A 161 20.87 -6.96 -3.35
CA THR A 161 21.05 -8.38 -3.69
C THR A 161 19.73 -9.06 -4.07
N LYS A 162 18.59 -8.59 -3.53
CA LYS A 162 17.26 -9.19 -3.76
C LYS A 162 16.35 -8.31 -4.63
N HIS A 163 16.87 -7.28 -5.28
CA HIS A 163 16.03 -6.25 -5.90
C HIS A 163 15.12 -6.80 -7.02
N GLU A 164 15.60 -7.74 -7.83
CA GLU A 164 14.79 -8.31 -8.92
C GLU A 164 13.57 -9.07 -8.40
N GLU A 165 13.77 -9.96 -7.42
CA GLU A 165 12.68 -10.71 -6.76
C GLU A 165 11.64 -9.76 -6.16
N ILE A 166 12.08 -8.71 -5.45
CA ILE A 166 11.21 -7.71 -4.85
C ILE A 166 10.41 -6.96 -5.92
N ILE A 167 11.04 -6.59 -7.03
CA ILE A 167 10.38 -5.88 -8.13
C ILE A 167 9.32 -6.78 -8.76
N ASP A 168 9.61 -8.07 -8.98
CA ASP A 168 8.64 -9.01 -9.54
C ASP A 168 7.45 -9.27 -8.58
N GLU A 169 7.66 -9.20 -7.27
CA GLU A 169 6.57 -9.22 -6.28
C GLU A 169 5.73 -7.93 -6.32
N LEU A 170 6.37 -6.77 -6.40
CA LEU A 170 5.70 -5.47 -6.48
C LEU A 170 4.84 -5.33 -7.74
N GLU A 171 5.27 -5.89 -8.88
CA GLU A 171 4.50 -5.82 -10.13
C GLU A 171 3.21 -6.64 -10.10
N LYS A 172 3.08 -7.61 -9.18
CA LYS A 172 1.83 -8.36 -8.96
C LYS A 172 0.78 -7.54 -8.20
N ILE A 173 1.19 -6.42 -7.61
CA ILE A 173 0.31 -5.56 -6.82
C ILE A 173 -0.50 -4.67 -7.75
N GLU A 174 -1.81 -4.70 -7.55
CA GLU A 174 -2.74 -3.91 -8.35
C GLU A 174 -3.07 -2.62 -7.61
N PHE A 175 -2.51 -1.51 -8.07
CA PHE A 175 -2.87 -0.18 -7.61
C PHE A 175 -4.16 0.28 -8.27
N LEU A 176 -5.00 0.92 -7.48
CA LEU A 176 -6.36 1.29 -7.83
C LEU A 176 -6.46 2.78 -8.17
#